data_AF-A0A257W6L8-F1
#
_entry.id   AF-A0A257W6L8-F1
#
_cell.length_a   1.000
_cell.length_b   1.000
_cell.length_c   1.000
_cell.angle_alpha   90.00
_cell.angle_beta   90.00
_cell.angle_gamma   90.00
#
_symmetry.space_group_name_H-M   'P 1'
#
loop_
_entity.id
_entity.type
_entity.pdbx_description
1 polymer ?
#
loop_
_entity_poly.entity_id
_entity_poly.type
_entity_poly.pdbx_seq_one_letter_code
_entity_poly.pdbx_strand_id
1 'polypeptide(L)'
;KWGKQIAGNASLSDADDTIVHPGRLDRERSEDICMQCHLQTAAVVERPGRSLERFRPGDRLRDYAIHFTRAATPSKMEVAGHGEQMRLSRCYQQTETLTCITCHDPHVVPSVAERFEWYRAKCLACHTESACGLPLETRRSAAGVDDCVGCHMLTTPTEIPHFAFTHHRIAIHDHAGESPADSGPATLVPVDSPAELAPEESLRNLALAYLQFSDTSDGQPHAEEYRQVAKELLDSRKGRWSDPEVAAALARLNWGRDPIQTIASAKTVRSADDPSLDALSTANYTQGSTLYHLDRPAEAVPWLEAAVAARPNADIWIMLSDCLEHSGDVPAAIAAAQRAVQLAPDRPWYLQRLQMLESSAGKVVTPLERDRLSQFQEYWNRVRASGGLSR
;
A
#
# COMPACT_ATOMS: atom_id res chain seq x y z
N LYS A 1 13.67 5.81 39.28
CA LYS A 1 13.43 7.24 39.63
C LYS A 1 13.96 8.09 38.47
N TRP A 2 13.15 8.27 37.43
CA TRP A 2 13.47 9.18 36.33
C TRP A 2 12.91 10.55 36.70
N GLY A 3 13.81 11.46 37.03
CA GLY A 3 13.48 12.77 37.55
C GLY A 3 14.76 13.47 37.96
N LYS A 4 15.33 14.25 37.03
CA LYS A 4 15.98 15.51 37.32
C LYS A 4 16.14 16.30 36.04
N GLN A 5 15.52 17.48 36.04
CA GLN A 5 15.75 18.58 35.11
C GLN A 5 17.25 18.73 34.83
N ILE A 6 17.59 18.90 33.57
CA ILE A 6 18.73 19.73 33.19
C ILE A 6 18.14 20.94 32.49
N ALA A 7 17.77 21.92 33.30
CA ALA A 7 17.78 23.31 32.87
C ALA A 7 19.25 23.70 32.75
N GLY A 8 19.77 23.66 31.53
CA GLY A 8 21.10 24.13 31.19
C GLY A 8 21.01 24.81 29.83
N ASN A 9 21.39 26.07 29.78
CA ASN A 9 21.59 26.85 28.56
C ASN A 9 22.45 26.04 27.57
N ALA A 10 21.82 25.28 26.68
CA ALA A 10 22.49 24.82 25.48
C ALA A 10 22.64 26.07 24.61
N SER A 11 23.87 26.55 24.50
CA SER A 11 24.22 27.52 23.47
C SER A 11 23.80 26.94 22.12
N LEU A 12 23.34 27.79 21.20
CA LEU A 12 22.83 27.40 19.87
C LEU A 12 23.86 26.65 18.99
N SER A 13 25.07 26.35 19.50
CA SER A 13 26.13 25.60 18.81
C SER A 13 26.24 24.12 19.18
N ASP A 14 25.41 23.58 20.10
CA ASP A 14 25.41 22.16 20.50
C ASP A 14 24.19 21.37 19.96
N ALA A 15 23.55 21.85 18.90
CA ALA A 15 22.45 21.11 18.28
C ALA A 15 22.98 19.85 17.57
N ASP A 16 22.46 18.68 17.93
CA ASP A 16 22.73 17.45 17.20
C ASP A 16 21.91 17.45 15.89
N ASP A 17 22.57 17.81 14.79
CA ASP A 17 21.96 17.87 13.46
C ASP A 17 21.54 16.50 12.91
N THR A 18 21.83 15.40 13.61
CA THR A 18 21.38 14.05 13.22
C THR A 18 20.04 13.66 13.83
N ILE A 19 19.53 14.42 14.82
CA ILE A 19 18.27 14.14 15.51
C ILE A 19 17.26 15.24 15.22
N VAL A 20 16.18 14.87 14.53
CA VAL A 20 15.10 15.79 14.18
C VAL A 20 14.06 15.84 15.29
N HIS A 21 13.77 17.06 15.76
CA HIS A 21 12.72 17.33 16.74
C HIS A 21 11.43 17.77 16.02
N PRO A 22 10.35 16.96 15.97
CA PRO A 22 9.15 17.28 15.19
C PRO A 22 8.52 18.64 15.52
N GLY A 23 8.50 19.03 16.79
CA GLY A 23 7.96 20.33 17.22
C GLY A 23 8.75 21.57 16.77
N ARG A 24 9.88 21.41 16.04
CA ARG A 24 10.63 22.51 15.40
C ARG A 24 10.42 22.57 13.89
N LEU A 25 9.70 21.59 13.33
CA LEU A 25 9.38 21.54 11.91
C LEU A 25 8.14 22.39 11.63
N ASP A 26 8.00 22.84 10.38
CA ASP A 26 6.70 23.31 9.91
C ASP A 26 5.68 22.17 9.94
N ARG A 27 4.40 22.54 9.90
CA ARG A 27 3.28 21.61 9.99
C ARG A 27 3.41 20.45 9.00
N GLU A 28 3.66 20.77 7.73
CA GLU A 28 3.78 19.79 6.65
C GLU A 28 4.85 18.74 6.98
N ARG A 29 6.08 19.17 7.27
CA ARG A 29 7.19 18.25 7.59
C ARG A 29 6.97 17.46 8.87
N SER A 30 6.32 18.06 9.87
CA SER A 30 5.99 17.36 11.11
C SER A 30 4.97 16.24 10.84
N GLU A 31 3.98 16.47 9.98
CA GLU A 31 2.95 15.49 9.66
C GLU A 31 3.43 14.43 8.68
N ASP A 32 4.32 14.78 7.76
CA ASP A 32 4.92 13.86 6.78
C ASP A 32 5.65 12.69 7.44
N ILE A 33 6.18 12.88 8.66
CA ILE A 33 6.74 11.80 9.48
C ILE A 33 5.69 10.71 9.75
N CYS A 34 4.47 11.11 10.13
CA CYS A 34 3.38 10.19 10.40
C CYS A 34 2.76 9.67 9.10
N MET A 35 2.63 10.54 8.09
CA MET A 35 1.98 10.22 6.82
C MET A 35 2.79 9.23 5.97
N GLN A 36 4.09 9.05 6.21
CA GLN A 36 4.86 7.97 5.59
C GLN A 36 4.19 6.59 5.75
N CYS A 37 3.53 6.35 6.90
CA CYS A 37 2.83 5.09 7.17
C CYS A 37 1.31 5.25 7.30
N HIS A 38 0.82 6.42 7.71
CA HIS A 38 -0.60 6.67 8.00
C HIS A 38 -1.35 7.46 6.91
N LEU A 39 -0.76 7.54 5.71
CA LEU A 39 -1.41 8.01 4.49
C LEU A 39 -1.44 6.88 3.45
N GLN A 40 -2.15 5.80 3.75
CA GLN A 40 -2.48 4.81 2.73
C GLN A 40 -3.61 5.35 1.86
N THR A 41 -3.36 5.33 0.55
CA THR A 41 -4.27 5.85 -0.48
C THR A 41 -4.43 4.81 -1.58
N ALA A 42 -5.34 5.05 -2.52
CA ALA A 42 -5.62 4.13 -3.63
C ALA A 42 -4.35 3.72 -4.43
N ALA A 43 -3.39 4.64 -4.59
CA ALA A 43 -2.06 4.33 -5.11
C ALA A 43 -1.00 5.28 -4.54
N VAL A 44 0.25 4.84 -4.51
CA VAL A 44 1.40 5.63 -4.06
C VAL A 44 2.54 5.43 -5.04
N VAL A 45 2.88 6.48 -5.78
CA VAL A 45 3.84 6.42 -6.89
C VAL A 45 5.10 7.19 -6.53
N GLU A 46 6.23 6.47 -6.39
CA GLU A 46 7.54 7.09 -6.23
C GLU A 46 7.90 7.94 -7.44
N ARG A 47 8.46 9.13 -7.21
CA ARG A 47 8.85 10.07 -8.26
C ARG A 47 10.10 9.56 -9.00
N PRO A 48 10.34 10.00 -10.26
CA PRO A 48 11.53 9.59 -11.01
C PRO A 48 12.84 9.81 -10.23
N GLY A 49 13.63 8.75 -10.07
CA GLY A 49 14.91 8.80 -9.35
C GLY A 49 14.80 9.08 -7.84
N ARG A 50 13.61 8.94 -7.26
CA ARG A 50 13.35 9.10 -5.82
C ARG A 50 12.86 7.78 -5.25
N SER A 51 13.02 7.61 -3.93
CA SER A 51 12.44 6.49 -3.22
C SER A 51 12.04 6.87 -1.80
N LEU A 52 10.89 6.36 -1.35
CA LEU A 52 10.38 6.49 0.01
C LEU A 52 11.32 5.87 1.05
N GLU A 53 12.17 4.92 0.67
CA GLU A 53 13.20 4.36 1.56
C GLU A 53 14.26 5.39 1.96
N ARG A 54 14.39 6.47 1.18
CA ARG A 54 15.32 7.57 1.45
C ARG A 54 14.72 8.72 2.23
N PHE A 55 13.40 8.73 2.47
CA PHE A 55 12.73 9.75 3.26
C PHE A 55 13.36 9.84 4.66
N ARG A 56 13.62 11.06 5.12
CA ARG A 56 14.05 11.34 6.49
C ARG A 56 13.08 12.32 7.16
N PRO A 57 12.84 12.18 8.48
CA PRO A 57 12.10 13.19 9.23
C PRO A 57 12.64 14.60 8.94
N GLY A 58 11.76 15.55 8.63
CA GLY A 58 12.15 16.90 8.20
C GLY A 58 12.18 17.11 6.68
N ASP A 59 12.17 16.06 5.88
CA ASP A 59 11.86 16.17 4.45
C ASP A 59 10.36 16.32 4.20
N ARG A 60 9.98 16.64 2.96
CA ARG A 60 8.59 16.57 2.50
C ARG A 60 8.33 15.22 1.85
N LEU A 61 7.25 14.55 2.23
CA LEU A 61 6.89 13.24 1.70
C LEU A 61 6.61 13.30 0.18
N ARG A 62 5.97 14.39 -0.27
CA ARG A 62 5.69 14.66 -1.69
C ARG A 62 6.94 14.84 -2.55
N ASP A 63 8.12 15.05 -1.96
CA ASP A 63 9.37 15.10 -2.71
C ASP A 63 9.84 13.72 -3.16
N TYR A 64 9.31 12.65 -2.55
CA TYR A 64 9.66 11.26 -2.84
C TYR A 64 8.56 10.48 -3.55
N ALA A 65 7.29 10.69 -3.20
CA ALA A 65 6.17 9.99 -3.81
C ALA A 65 4.90 10.83 -3.86
N ILE A 66 4.07 10.58 -4.88
CA ILE A 66 2.75 11.18 -5.03
C ILE A 66 1.70 10.16 -4.59
N HIS A 67 0.86 10.56 -3.64
CA HIS A 67 -0.24 9.77 -3.12
C HIS A 67 -1.50 10.11 -3.91
N PHE A 68 -2.20 9.09 -4.42
CA PHE A 68 -3.42 9.25 -5.20
C PHE A 68 -4.60 8.63 -4.47
N THR A 69 -5.68 9.38 -4.36
CA THR A 69 -6.96 8.94 -3.82
C THR A 69 -8.03 8.94 -4.91
N ARG A 70 -9.21 8.40 -4.59
CA ARG A 70 -10.40 8.45 -5.42
C ARG A 70 -11.01 9.85 -5.32
N ALA A 71 -11.46 10.41 -6.44
CA ALA A 71 -12.10 11.72 -6.50
C ALA A 71 -13.41 11.77 -5.68
N ALA A 72 -14.08 10.63 -5.52
CA ALA A 72 -15.20 10.49 -4.59
C ALA A 72 -14.68 10.50 -3.15
N THR A 73 -15.36 11.22 -2.25
CA THR A 73 -14.94 11.32 -0.85
C THR A 73 -14.94 9.94 -0.19
N PRO A 74 -13.81 9.45 0.35
CA PRO A 74 -13.80 8.22 1.12
C PRO A 74 -14.70 8.40 2.35
N SER A 75 -15.82 7.70 2.35
CA SER A 75 -16.77 7.70 3.47
C SER A 75 -16.39 6.72 4.57
N LYS A 76 -15.47 5.79 4.29
CA LYS A 76 -15.08 4.70 5.18
C LYS A 76 -13.67 4.92 5.72
N MET A 77 -13.46 4.48 6.96
CA MET A 77 -12.13 4.45 7.55
C MET A 77 -11.35 3.27 6.98
N GLU A 78 -10.09 3.50 6.63
CA GLU A 78 -9.13 2.45 6.34
C GLU A 78 -8.09 2.35 7.46
N VAL A 79 -7.47 1.19 7.66
CA VAL A 79 -6.52 0.98 8.78
C VAL A 79 -5.40 2.01 8.81
N ALA A 80 -4.93 2.49 7.65
CA ALA A 80 -3.99 3.61 7.56
C ALA A 80 -4.49 4.78 6.70
N GLY A 81 -5.81 4.98 6.63
CA GLY A 81 -6.43 6.15 5.97
C GLY A 81 -6.49 7.41 6.84
N HIS A 82 -5.74 7.46 7.95
CA HIS A 82 -5.87 8.49 8.98
C HIS A 82 -5.55 9.89 8.45
N GLY A 83 -4.45 10.03 7.69
CA GLY A 83 -4.01 11.30 7.12
C GLY A 83 -5.00 11.87 6.10
N GLU A 84 -5.60 11.00 5.27
CA GLU A 84 -6.64 11.40 4.33
C GLU A 84 -7.89 11.92 5.05
N GLN A 85 -8.38 11.16 6.04
CA GLN A 85 -9.56 11.55 6.80
C GLN A 85 -9.34 12.85 7.58
N MET A 86 -8.15 13.03 8.14
CA MET A 86 -7.77 14.28 8.81
C MET A 86 -7.83 15.46 7.84
N ARG A 87 -7.27 15.32 6.62
CA ARG A 87 -7.26 16.37 5.57
C ARG A 87 -8.66 16.74 5.05
N LEU A 88 -9.63 15.82 5.14
CA LEU A 88 -11.05 16.07 4.82
C LEU A 88 -11.82 16.81 5.92
N SER A 89 -11.23 17.01 7.10
CA SER A 89 -11.86 17.71 8.21
C SER A 89 -11.84 19.22 7.99
N ARG A 90 -13.00 19.89 8.11
CA ARG A 90 -13.04 21.37 8.12
C ARG A 90 -12.16 21.95 9.22
N CYS A 91 -12.13 21.31 10.40
CA CYS A 91 -11.26 21.69 11.51
C CYS A 91 -9.79 21.75 11.09
N TYR A 92 -9.30 20.70 10.41
CA TYR A 92 -7.92 20.63 9.91
C TYR A 92 -7.64 21.69 8.83
N GLN A 93 -8.60 21.92 7.93
CA GLN A 93 -8.48 22.87 6.83
C GLN A 93 -8.50 24.34 7.29
N GLN A 94 -9.13 24.64 8.41
CA GLN A 94 -9.35 26.01 8.91
C GLN A 94 -8.29 26.48 9.91
N THR A 95 -7.38 25.62 10.33
CA THR A 95 -6.28 25.94 11.25
C THR A 95 -4.96 25.72 10.56
N GLU A 96 -3.92 26.44 10.99
CA GLU A 96 -2.54 26.25 10.54
C GLU A 96 -1.69 25.45 11.55
N THR A 97 -2.22 25.16 12.74
CA THR A 97 -1.43 24.62 13.86
C THR A 97 -1.73 23.18 14.24
N LEU A 98 -2.83 22.60 13.75
CA LEU A 98 -3.24 21.22 14.08
C LEU A 98 -2.36 20.22 13.32
N THR A 99 -1.72 19.32 14.08
CA THR A 99 -0.91 18.19 13.56
C THR A 99 -1.29 16.90 14.27
N CYS A 100 -0.83 15.74 13.79
CA CYS A 100 -1.02 14.45 14.48
C CYS A 100 -0.62 14.51 15.97
N ILE A 101 0.48 15.20 16.29
CA ILE A 101 1.04 15.27 17.65
C ILE A 101 0.38 16.34 18.55
N THR A 102 -0.50 17.18 18.00
CA THR A 102 -1.35 18.05 18.84
C THR A 102 -2.41 17.24 19.58
N CYS A 103 -2.85 16.12 19.00
CA CYS A 103 -3.84 15.23 19.58
C CYS A 103 -3.20 14.02 20.29
N HIS A 104 -2.18 13.41 19.69
CA HIS A 104 -1.52 12.21 20.18
C HIS A 104 -0.11 12.48 20.72
N ASP A 105 0.25 11.78 21.80
CA ASP A 105 1.63 11.65 22.23
C ASP A 105 2.06 10.20 21.96
N PRO A 106 2.98 9.94 21.02
CA PRO A 106 3.39 8.57 20.70
C PRO A 106 4.10 7.86 21.86
N HIS A 107 4.50 8.58 22.91
CA HIS A 107 5.15 8.01 24.09
C HIS A 107 4.19 7.82 25.28
N VAL A 108 2.95 8.28 25.18
CA VAL A 108 1.98 8.24 26.29
C VAL A 108 0.65 7.68 25.80
N VAL A 109 0.23 6.57 26.40
CA VAL A 109 -1.10 6.01 26.20
C VAL A 109 -1.94 6.34 27.44
N PRO A 110 -2.99 7.17 27.32
CA PRO A 110 -3.85 7.49 28.47
C PRO A 110 -4.61 6.25 28.93
N SER A 111 -4.86 6.15 30.24
CA SER A 111 -5.69 5.06 30.77
C SER A 111 -7.14 5.18 30.29
N VAL A 112 -7.91 4.09 30.39
CA VAL A 112 -9.33 4.07 30.02
C VAL A 112 -10.13 5.12 30.80
N ALA A 113 -9.77 5.39 32.06
CA ALA A 113 -10.44 6.38 32.89
C ALA A 113 -10.13 7.82 32.46
N GLU A 114 -8.90 8.09 32.04
CA GLU A 114 -8.42 9.44 31.71
C GLU A 114 -8.71 9.84 30.26
N ARG A 115 -8.93 8.87 29.36
CA ARG A 115 -9.00 9.12 27.91
C ARG A 115 -10.00 10.21 27.50
N PHE A 116 -11.16 10.28 28.15
CA PHE A 116 -12.21 11.21 27.78
C PHE A 116 -11.80 12.65 28.06
N GLU A 117 -11.31 12.93 29.26
CA GLU A 117 -10.82 14.25 29.63
C GLU A 117 -9.56 14.62 28.82
N TRP A 118 -8.65 13.66 28.63
CA TRP A 118 -7.42 13.84 27.86
C TRP A 118 -7.67 14.33 26.43
N TYR A 119 -8.51 13.63 25.68
CA TYR A 119 -8.80 13.99 24.29
C TYR A 119 -9.71 15.22 24.20
N ARG A 120 -10.69 15.37 25.10
CA ARG A 120 -11.52 16.58 25.18
C ARG A 120 -10.68 17.83 25.38
N ALA A 121 -9.66 17.78 26.23
CA ALA A 121 -8.75 18.91 26.46
C ALA A 121 -8.03 19.36 25.16
N LYS A 122 -7.77 18.45 24.22
CA LYS A 122 -7.19 18.79 22.91
C LYS A 122 -8.14 19.63 22.07
N CYS A 123 -9.42 19.26 22.02
CA CYS A 123 -10.45 20.03 21.34
C CYS A 123 -10.60 21.44 21.96
N LEU A 124 -10.54 21.52 23.30
CA LEU A 124 -10.70 22.77 24.03
C LEU A 124 -9.49 23.70 23.99
N ALA A 125 -8.36 23.26 23.43
CA ALA A 125 -7.23 24.14 23.16
C ALA A 125 -7.55 25.21 22.10
N CYS A 126 -8.54 24.95 21.23
CA CYS A 126 -8.99 25.87 20.19
C CYS A 126 -10.49 26.21 20.25
N HIS A 127 -11.30 25.36 20.89
CA HIS A 127 -12.74 25.57 21.02
C HIS A 127 -13.17 25.88 22.46
N THR A 128 -14.25 26.64 22.60
CA THR A 128 -14.94 26.78 23.89
C THR A 128 -15.98 25.68 24.06
N GLU A 129 -16.37 25.38 25.30
CA GLU A 129 -17.41 24.36 25.57
C GLU A 129 -18.75 24.67 24.89
N SER A 130 -19.05 25.97 24.71
CA SER A 130 -20.26 26.44 24.02
C SER A 130 -20.24 26.19 22.51
N ALA A 131 -19.09 25.89 21.90
CA ALA A 131 -18.96 25.71 20.45
C ALA A 131 -19.75 24.50 19.91
N CYS A 132 -20.06 23.51 20.76
CA CYS A 132 -20.85 22.34 20.37
C CYS A 132 -22.33 22.69 20.08
N GLY A 133 -22.88 23.73 20.73
CA GLY A 133 -24.28 24.12 20.57
C GLY A 133 -25.31 23.19 21.22
N LEU A 134 -24.93 21.98 21.65
CA LEU A 134 -25.80 21.05 22.38
C LEU A 134 -25.75 21.28 23.91
N PRO A 135 -26.89 21.14 24.63
CA PRO A 135 -26.91 21.16 26.09
C PRO A 135 -25.99 20.09 26.69
N LEU A 136 -25.36 20.38 27.84
CA LEU A 136 -24.44 19.46 28.52
C LEU A 136 -25.08 18.09 28.82
N GLU A 137 -26.35 18.08 29.24
CA GLU A 137 -27.10 16.84 29.49
C GLU A 137 -27.21 15.96 28.23
N THR A 138 -27.45 16.58 27.07
CA THR A 138 -27.47 15.86 25.79
C THR A 138 -26.10 15.31 25.44
N ARG A 139 -25.03 16.10 25.64
CA ARG A 139 -23.65 15.69 25.36
C ARG A 139 -23.20 14.51 26.23
N ARG A 140 -23.67 14.44 27.48
CA ARG A 140 -23.35 13.34 28.41
C ARG A 140 -24.24 12.10 28.24
N SER A 141 -25.34 12.19 27.51
CA SER A 141 -26.39 11.16 27.50
C SER A 141 -25.92 9.76 27.04
N ALA A 142 -24.98 9.67 26.10
CA ALA A 142 -24.52 8.38 25.56
C ALA A 142 -23.48 7.66 26.43
N ALA A 143 -22.55 8.41 27.04
CA ALA A 143 -21.40 7.85 27.75
C ALA A 143 -21.33 8.22 29.24
N GLY A 144 -22.27 9.03 29.74
CA GLY A 144 -22.22 9.63 31.08
C GLY A 144 -21.13 10.70 31.25
N VAL A 145 -20.33 10.93 30.20
CA VAL A 145 -19.19 11.85 30.16
C VAL A 145 -19.32 12.76 28.94
N ASP A 146 -18.74 13.95 29.03
CA ASP A 146 -18.76 14.93 27.95
C ASP A 146 -17.62 14.64 26.96
N ASP A 147 -17.86 13.72 26.04
CA ASP A 147 -16.86 13.17 25.11
C ASP A 147 -17.03 13.73 23.68
N CYS A 148 -16.17 14.69 23.31
CA CYS A 148 -16.18 15.25 21.96
C CYS A 148 -15.85 14.21 20.87
N VAL A 149 -14.96 13.25 21.16
CA VAL A 149 -14.52 12.22 20.19
C VAL A 149 -15.69 11.29 19.87
N GLY A 150 -16.47 10.92 20.88
CA GLY A 150 -17.61 10.01 20.75
C GLY A 150 -18.65 10.40 19.70
N CYS A 151 -18.82 11.70 19.41
CA CYS A 151 -19.73 12.18 18.35
C CYS A 151 -19.00 12.73 17.12
N HIS A 152 -17.87 13.42 17.29
CA HIS A 152 -17.20 14.11 16.17
C HIS A 152 -16.18 13.24 15.43
N MET A 153 -15.72 12.15 16.05
CA MET A 153 -14.72 11.20 15.53
C MET A 153 -15.20 9.76 15.80
N LEU A 154 -16.25 9.34 15.09
CA LEU A 154 -16.92 8.07 15.34
C LEU A 154 -15.96 6.88 15.21
N THR A 155 -16.14 5.87 16.06
CA THR A 155 -15.50 4.56 15.83
C THR A 155 -16.27 3.84 14.74
N THR A 156 -15.61 3.50 13.65
CA THR A 156 -16.24 2.86 12.48
C THR A 156 -15.46 1.63 12.04
N PRO A 157 -16.14 0.60 11.48
CA PRO A 157 -15.47 -0.53 10.87
C PRO A 157 -14.49 -0.11 9.77
N THR A 158 -13.48 -0.94 9.55
CA THR A 158 -12.52 -0.81 8.45
C THR A 158 -12.77 -1.83 7.34
N GLU A 159 -11.97 -1.78 6.29
CA GLU A 159 -11.88 -2.81 5.24
C GLU A 159 -11.48 -4.19 5.78
N ILE A 160 -10.78 -4.24 6.92
CA ILE A 160 -10.44 -5.49 7.60
C ILE A 160 -11.60 -5.94 8.49
N PRO A 161 -12.17 -7.15 8.28
CA PRO A 161 -13.24 -7.67 9.11
C PRO A 161 -12.88 -7.69 10.59
N HIS A 162 -13.84 -7.33 11.44
CA HIS A 162 -13.70 -7.27 12.90
C HIS A 162 -12.65 -6.26 13.42
N PHE A 163 -12.12 -5.38 12.56
CA PHE A 163 -11.29 -4.24 12.95
C PHE A 163 -12.08 -2.94 12.80
N ALA A 164 -12.00 -2.08 13.81
CA ALA A 164 -12.61 -0.76 13.83
C ALA A 164 -11.62 0.26 14.38
N PHE A 165 -11.62 1.46 13.79
CA PHE A 165 -10.76 2.56 14.19
C PHE A 165 -11.59 3.82 14.44
N THR A 166 -11.04 4.73 15.23
CA THR A 166 -11.56 6.08 15.37
C THR A 166 -11.39 6.81 14.03
N HIS A 167 -12.48 7.34 13.50
CA HIS A 167 -12.48 8.08 12.26
C HIS A 167 -11.77 9.43 12.46
N HIS A 168 -10.70 9.66 11.69
CA HIS A 168 -9.87 10.87 11.86
C HIS A 168 -10.44 12.11 11.17
N ARG A 169 -11.58 11.97 10.47
CA ARG A 169 -12.36 13.11 9.99
C ARG A 169 -13.21 13.67 11.12
N ILE A 170 -12.78 14.80 11.66
CA ILE A 170 -13.53 15.58 12.63
C ILE A 170 -14.66 16.29 11.90
N ALA A 171 -15.89 15.83 12.12
CA ALA A 171 -17.08 16.36 11.47
C ALA A 171 -18.31 16.29 12.38
N ILE A 172 -19.41 16.86 11.91
CA ILE A 172 -20.75 16.55 12.41
C ILE A 172 -21.28 15.50 11.44
N HIS A 173 -21.51 14.29 11.92
CA HIS A 173 -21.94 13.16 11.10
C HIS A 173 -23.46 13.08 11.12
N ASP A 174 -24.11 13.09 9.95
CA ASP A 174 -25.52 12.73 9.85
C ASP A 174 -25.64 11.20 9.93
N HIS A 175 -26.47 10.69 10.84
CA HIS A 175 -26.75 9.25 10.95
C HIS A 175 -27.60 8.71 9.78
N ALA A 176 -27.93 9.54 8.78
CA ALA A 176 -28.57 9.10 7.57
C ALA A 176 -27.57 8.22 6.79
N GLY A 177 -27.94 6.95 6.62
CA GLY A 177 -27.05 5.85 6.23
C GLY A 177 -26.08 6.14 5.10
N GLU A 178 -24.95 5.42 5.13
CA GLU A 178 -23.91 5.40 4.10
C GLU A 178 -24.53 5.57 2.72
N SER A 179 -24.14 6.64 2.00
CA SER A 179 -24.48 6.75 0.59
C SER A 179 -24.00 5.46 -0.11
N PRO A 180 -24.82 4.86 -0.99
CA PRO A 180 -24.42 3.68 -1.74
C PRO A 180 -23.05 3.94 -2.36
N ALA A 181 -22.13 2.98 -2.23
CA ALA A 181 -20.86 3.06 -2.91
C ALA A 181 -21.13 3.28 -4.39
N ASP A 182 -20.57 4.36 -4.95
CA ASP A 182 -20.63 4.60 -6.39
C ASP A 182 -20.03 3.39 -7.10
N SER A 183 -20.84 2.74 -7.93
CA SER A 183 -20.46 1.52 -8.65
C SER A 183 -19.79 1.85 -9.99
N GLY A 184 -19.56 3.13 -10.30
CA GLY A 184 -18.79 3.54 -11.47
C GLY A 184 -17.28 3.39 -11.28
N PRO A 185 -16.50 3.44 -12.37
CA PRO A 185 -15.05 3.44 -12.29
C PRO A 185 -14.57 4.69 -11.53
N ALA A 186 -13.65 4.48 -10.59
CA ALA A 186 -13.11 5.55 -9.77
C ALA A 186 -12.10 6.40 -10.57
N THR A 187 -12.28 7.72 -10.54
CA THR A 187 -11.25 8.65 -11.00
C THR A 187 -10.22 8.86 -9.90
N LEU A 188 -8.93 8.72 -10.23
CA LEU A 188 -7.84 9.00 -9.30
C LEU A 188 -7.41 10.48 -9.36
N VAL A 189 -7.19 11.08 -8.20
CA VAL A 189 -6.67 12.43 -8.02
C VAL A 189 -5.53 12.43 -7.00
N PRO A 190 -4.47 13.22 -7.20
CA PRO A 190 -3.42 13.37 -6.21
C PRO A 190 -3.95 14.02 -4.92
N VAL A 191 -3.57 13.46 -3.75
CA VAL A 191 -3.89 14.03 -2.43
C VAL A 191 -3.20 15.37 -2.24
N ASP A 192 -1.92 15.42 -2.60
CA ASP A 192 -1.13 16.64 -2.65
C ASP A 192 -0.51 16.74 -4.05
N SER A 193 -0.76 17.85 -4.75
CA SER A 193 -0.04 18.18 -5.99
C SER A 193 0.94 19.30 -5.70
N PRO A 194 2.25 19.06 -5.77
CA PRO A 194 3.20 20.16 -5.85
C PRO A 194 2.85 21.00 -7.08
N ALA A 195 2.64 22.30 -6.91
CA ALA A 195 2.39 23.24 -8.02
C ALA A 195 3.54 23.26 -9.05
N GLU A 196 4.67 22.64 -8.72
CA GLU A 196 5.93 22.61 -9.45
C GLU A 196 6.11 21.34 -10.31
N LEU A 197 5.20 20.35 -10.26
CA LEU A 197 5.36 19.15 -11.08
C LEU A 197 5.24 19.47 -12.57
N ALA A 198 6.26 19.06 -13.34
CA ALA A 198 6.21 19.16 -14.79
C ALA A 198 5.00 18.35 -15.33
N PRO A 199 4.30 18.83 -16.38
CA PRO A 199 3.15 18.12 -16.94
C PRO A 199 3.44 16.66 -17.31
N GLU A 200 4.65 16.37 -17.76
CA GLU A 200 5.12 15.02 -18.09
C GLU A 200 5.23 14.12 -16.86
N GLU A 201 5.76 14.65 -15.75
CA GLU A 201 5.86 13.90 -14.49
C GLU A 201 4.47 13.64 -13.91
N SER A 202 3.56 14.61 -13.99
CA SER A 202 2.16 14.44 -13.58
C SER A 202 1.45 13.35 -14.39
N LEU A 203 1.63 13.34 -15.71
CA LEU A 203 1.08 12.31 -16.61
C LEU A 203 1.64 10.92 -16.25
N ARG A 204 2.97 10.82 -16.08
CA ARG A 204 3.68 9.60 -15.70
C ARG A 204 3.17 9.05 -14.38
N ASN A 205 3.08 9.90 -13.35
CA ASN A 205 2.63 9.49 -12.03
C ASN A 205 1.17 9.04 -12.03
N LEU A 206 0.28 9.75 -12.73
CA LEU A 206 -1.13 9.36 -12.83
C LEU A 206 -1.29 8.02 -13.56
N ALA A 207 -0.54 7.79 -14.64
CA ALA A 207 -0.60 6.52 -15.38
C ALA A 207 -0.14 5.33 -14.52
N LEU A 208 0.97 5.48 -13.79
CA LEU A 208 1.46 4.46 -12.87
C LEU A 208 0.48 4.23 -11.71
N ALA A 209 -0.17 5.29 -11.22
CA ALA A 209 -1.19 5.19 -10.17
C ALA A 209 -2.40 4.34 -10.62
N TYR A 210 -2.90 4.56 -11.83
CA TYR A 210 -3.99 3.73 -12.38
C TYR A 210 -3.57 2.27 -12.56
N LEU A 211 -2.32 2.01 -12.99
CA LEU A 211 -1.83 0.65 -13.11
C LEU A 211 -1.73 -0.04 -11.74
N GLN A 212 -1.16 0.62 -10.73
CA GLN A 212 -1.09 0.09 -9.36
C GLN A 212 -2.49 -0.16 -8.78
N PHE A 213 -3.41 0.79 -8.96
CA PHE A 213 -4.78 0.68 -8.48
C PHE A 213 -5.55 -0.47 -9.16
N SER A 214 -5.25 -0.75 -10.42
CA SER A 214 -5.82 -1.90 -11.13
C SER A 214 -5.44 -3.24 -10.50
N ASP A 215 -4.27 -3.34 -9.88
CA ASP A 215 -3.79 -4.57 -9.25
C ASP A 215 -4.44 -4.83 -7.91
N THR A 216 -4.60 -3.77 -7.12
CA THR A 216 -5.34 -3.85 -5.86
C THR A 216 -6.84 -4.07 -6.08
N SER A 217 -7.31 -3.78 -7.29
CA SER A 217 -8.69 -4.03 -7.74
C SER A 217 -8.83 -5.34 -8.54
N ASP A 218 -7.82 -6.22 -8.55
CA ASP A 218 -7.90 -7.45 -9.33
C ASP A 218 -9.11 -8.31 -8.92
N GLY A 219 -9.82 -8.84 -9.91
CA GLY A 219 -11.11 -9.51 -9.71
C GLY A 219 -12.32 -8.59 -9.42
N GLN A 220 -12.12 -7.28 -9.27
CA GLN A 220 -13.22 -6.30 -9.15
C GLN A 220 -13.70 -5.80 -10.52
N PRO A 221 -14.96 -5.30 -10.61
CA PRO A 221 -15.40 -4.54 -11.77
C PRO A 221 -14.44 -3.36 -12.02
N HIS A 222 -14.08 -3.11 -13.28
CA HIS A 222 -13.24 -1.98 -13.75
C HIS A 222 -11.70 -2.15 -13.68
N ALA A 223 -11.14 -3.26 -13.20
CA ALA A 223 -9.68 -3.45 -13.18
C ALA A 223 -9.04 -3.24 -14.58
N GLU A 224 -9.63 -3.83 -15.63
CA GLU A 224 -9.15 -3.66 -17.01
C GLU A 224 -9.38 -2.23 -17.53
N GLU A 225 -10.43 -1.53 -17.08
CA GLU A 225 -10.65 -0.12 -17.44
C GLU A 225 -9.51 0.76 -16.89
N TYR A 226 -9.07 0.53 -15.65
CA TYR A 226 -7.92 1.27 -15.09
C TYR A 226 -6.62 0.97 -15.83
N ARG A 227 -6.38 -0.29 -16.23
CA ARG A 227 -5.23 -0.66 -17.07
C ARG A 227 -5.27 0.04 -18.41
N GLN A 228 -6.46 0.15 -19.01
CA GLN A 228 -6.65 0.84 -20.28
C GLN A 228 -6.38 2.35 -20.13
N VAL A 229 -6.87 2.99 -19.06
CA VAL A 229 -6.57 4.40 -18.76
C VAL A 229 -5.06 4.62 -18.58
N ALA A 230 -4.38 3.75 -17.82
CA ALA A 230 -2.93 3.82 -17.65
C ALA A 230 -2.20 3.75 -19.00
N LYS A 231 -2.61 2.84 -19.88
CA LYS A 231 -2.05 2.69 -21.23
C LYS A 231 -2.27 3.94 -22.08
N GLU A 232 -3.48 4.48 -22.12
CA GLU A 232 -3.82 5.68 -22.89
C GLU A 232 -3.00 6.89 -22.44
N LEU A 233 -2.83 7.08 -21.12
CA LEU A 233 -2.00 8.14 -20.57
C LEU A 233 -0.54 8.00 -21.03
N LEU A 234 0.05 6.81 -20.96
CA LEU A 234 1.43 6.57 -21.40
C LEU A 234 1.62 6.74 -22.92
N ASP A 235 0.63 6.32 -23.72
CA ASP A 235 0.64 6.40 -25.19
C ASP A 235 0.34 7.83 -25.70
N SER A 236 -0.29 8.69 -24.89
CA SER A 236 -0.61 10.07 -25.27
C SER A 236 0.63 10.94 -25.51
N ARG A 237 1.77 10.56 -24.92
CA ARG A 237 3.05 11.23 -25.11
C ARG A 237 3.73 10.74 -26.39
N LYS A 238 4.15 11.68 -27.23
CA LYS A 238 5.01 11.37 -28.38
C LYS A 238 6.45 11.14 -27.92
N GLY A 239 7.03 10.03 -28.35
CA GLY A 239 8.43 9.68 -28.07
C GLY A 239 8.57 8.66 -26.94
N ARG A 240 9.76 8.06 -26.83
CA ARG A 240 10.02 7.01 -25.84
C ARG A 240 10.19 7.61 -24.45
N TRP A 241 9.66 6.91 -23.45
CA TRP A 241 9.98 7.15 -22.05
C TRP A 241 11.39 6.64 -21.76
N SER A 242 12.21 7.43 -21.07
CA SER A 242 13.52 7.00 -20.54
C SER A 242 13.42 6.44 -19.13
N ASP A 243 12.25 6.54 -18.51
CA ASP A 243 11.95 6.15 -17.15
C ASP A 243 11.81 4.61 -17.04
N PRO A 244 12.61 3.94 -16.21
CA PRO A 244 12.58 2.48 -16.09
C PRO A 244 11.28 1.97 -15.45
N GLU A 245 10.65 2.69 -14.53
CA GLU A 245 9.36 2.31 -13.96
C GLU A 245 8.26 2.36 -15.02
N VAL A 246 8.29 3.37 -15.91
CA VAL A 246 7.37 3.42 -17.06
C VAL A 246 7.63 2.27 -18.03
N ALA A 247 8.90 1.94 -18.29
CA ALA A 247 9.23 0.78 -19.13
C ALA A 247 8.75 -0.54 -18.50
N ALA A 248 8.86 -0.71 -17.18
CA ALA A 248 8.30 -1.87 -16.48
C ALA A 248 6.77 -1.92 -16.58
N ALA A 249 6.09 -0.78 -16.40
CA ALA A 249 4.65 -0.66 -16.57
C ALA A 249 4.20 -1.02 -17.99
N LEU A 250 4.92 -0.55 -19.02
CA LEU A 250 4.66 -0.91 -20.41
C LEU A 250 4.90 -2.40 -20.69
N ALA A 251 5.95 -3.00 -20.13
CA ALA A 251 6.18 -4.44 -20.24
C ALA A 251 4.99 -5.21 -19.68
N ARG A 252 4.48 -4.79 -18.51
CA ARG A 252 3.32 -5.41 -17.86
C ARG A 252 1.99 -5.18 -18.59
N LEU A 253 1.77 -4.00 -19.16
CA LEU A 253 0.55 -3.69 -19.92
C LEU A 253 0.47 -4.52 -21.20
N ASN A 254 1.62 -4.75 -21.86
CA ASN A 254 1.71 -5.57 -23.06
C ASN A 254 1.82 -7.08 -22.77
N TRP A 255 2.12 -7.49 -21.54
CA TRP A 255 2.30 -8.90 -21.18
C TRP A 255 1.02 -9.71 -21.47
N GLY A 256 1.20 -10.86 -22.12
CA GLY A 256 0.12 -11.72 -22.62
C GLY A 256 -0.60 -11.22 -23.88
N ARG A 257 -0.33 -9.98 -24.34
CA ARG A 257 -0.98 -9.34 -25.49
C ARG A 257 -0.01 -9.12 -26.67
N ASP A 258 1.17 -8.59 -26.39
CA ASP A 258 2.22 -8.30 -27.37
C ASP A 258 3.60 -8.73 -26.82
N PRO A 259 4.06 -9.94 -27.16
CA PRO A 259 5.37 -10.46 -26.74
C PRO A 259 6.54 -9.58 -27.17
N ILE A 260 6.46 -8.94 -28.34
CA ILE A 260 7.54 -8.13 -28.90
C ILE A 260 7.71 -6.87 -28.07
N GLN A 261 6.62 -6.16 -27.79
CA GLN A 261 6.64 -4.94 -26.97
C GLN A 261 6.95 -5.23 -25.51
N THR A 262 6.50 -6.38 -25.00
CA THR A 262 6.84 -6.84 -23.64
C THR A 262 8.35 -6.99 -23.48
N ILE A 263 8.98 -7.75 -24.38
CA ILE A 263 10.44 -8.00 -24.32
C ILE A 263 11.23 -6.71 -24.59
N ALA A 264 10.78 -5.86 -25.51
CA ALA A 264 11.43 -4.57 -25.80
C ALA A 264 11.40 -3.63 -24.59
N SER A 265 10.26 -3.53 -23.91
CA SER A 265 10.09 -2.74 -22.69
C SER A 265 10.94 -3.30 -21.54
N ALA A 266 10.93 -4.62 -21.32
CA ALA A 266 11.75 -5.28 -20.32
C ALA A 266 13.27 -5.05 -20.55
N LYS A 267 13.71 -5.06 -21.81
CA LYS A 267 15.10 -4.72 -22.18
C LYS A 267 15.45 -3.27 -21.84
N THR A 268 14.50 -2.35 -22.01
CA THR A 268 14.69 -0.92 -21.68
C THR A 268 14.96 -0.76 -20.19
N VAL A 269 14.20 -1.43 -19.32
CA VAL A 269 14.43 -1.41 -17.86
C VAL A 269 15.84 -1.84 -17.51
N ARG A 270 16.30 -2.98 -18.03
CA ARG A 270 17.64 -3.53 -17.73
C ARG A 270 18.80 -2.71 -18.29
N SER A 271 18.52 -1.81 -19.23
CA SER A 271 19.52 -0.93 -19.84
C SER A 271 19.54 0.46 -19.18
N ALA A 272 18.66 0.72 -18.21
CA ALA A 272 18.63 1.97 -17.47
C ALA A 272 19.72 2.00 -16.39
N ASP A 273 20.15 3.20 -16.01
CA ASP A 273 21.26 3.39 -15.07
C ASP A 273 20.91 3.00 -13.62
N ASP A 274 19.66 3.24 -13.19
CA ASP A 274 19.20 2.98 -11.82
C ASP A 274 17.72 2.55 -11.78
N PRO A 275 17.34 1.41 -12.39
CA PRO A 275 15.99 0.88 -12.28
C PRO A 275 15.70 0.38 -10.86
N SER A 276 14.51 0.66 -10.34
CA SER A 276 14.09 0.08 -9.06
C SER A 276 14.08 -1.45 -9.09
N LEU A 277 14.25 -2.08 -7.92
CA LEU A 277 14.18 -3.54 -7.78
C LEU A 277 12.81 -4.10 -8.23
N ASP A 278 11.74 -3.32 -8.07
CA ASP A 278 10.41 -3.68 -8.54
C ASP A 278 10.32 -3.65 -10.07
N ALA A 279 10.85 -2.60 -10.70
CA ALA A 279 10.94 -2.51 -12.16
C ALA A 279 11.76 -3.67 -12.75
N LEU A 280 12.93 -3.98 -12.14
CA LEU A 280 13.76 -5.11 -12.54
C LEU A 280 13.04 -6.45 -12.39
N SER A 281 12.37 -6.68 -11.25
CA SER A 281 11.59 -7.89 -11.02
C SER A 281 10.48 -8.04 -12.06
N THR A 282 9.70 -6.98 -12.30
CA THR A 282 8.61 -6.95 -13.28
C THR A 282 9.12 -7.21 -14.71
N ALA A 283 10.21 -6.54 -15.12
CA ALA A 283 10.81 -6.71 -16.44
C ALA A 283 11.31 -8.15 -16.67
N ASN A 284 11.99 -8.72 -15.68
CA ASN A 284 12.53 -10.07 -15.75
C ASN A 284 11.43 -11.13 -15.72
N TYR A 285 10.42 -10.95 -14.85
CA TYR A 285 9.27 -11.84 -14.77
C TYR A 285 8.46 -11.86 -16.07
N THR A 286 8.05 -10.69 -16.58
CA THR A 286 7.24 -10.59 -17.80
C THR A 286 7.97 -11.17 -19.01
N GLN A 287 9.29 -10.99 -19.11
CA GLN A 287 10.10 -11.61 -20.14
C GLN A 287 10.20 -13.14 -19.98
N GLY A 288 10.53 -13.62 -18.77
CA GLY A 288 10.62 -15.04 -18.49
C GLY A 288 9.29 -15.76 -18.72
N SER A 289 8.18 -15.20 -18.23
CA SER A 289 6.82 -15.68 -18.51
C SER A 289 6.52 -15.71 -20.01
N THR A 290 6.88 -14.65 -20.75
CA THR A 290 6.65 -14.59 -22.20
C THR A 290 7.41 -15.71 -22.91
N LEU A 291 8.66 -15.98 -22.53
CA LEU A 291 9.44 -17.09 -23.10
C LEU A 291 8.85 -18.45 -22.74
N TYR A 292 8.37 -18.63 -21.51
CA TYR A 292 7.66 -19.83 -21.10
C TYR A 292 6.42 -20.09 -21.96
N HIS A 293 5.58 -19.08 -22.20
CA HIS A 293 4.40 -19.20 -23.07
C HIS A 293 4.72 -19.37 -24.55
N LEU A 294 5.94 -19.04 -24.98
CA LEU A 294 6.46 -19.33 -26.32
C LEU A 294 7.13 -20.71 -26.43
N ASP A 295 6.92 -21.59 -25.44
CA ASP A 295 7.50 -22.94 -25.37
C ASP A 295 9.04 -22.93 -25.34
N ARG A 296 9.62 -21.92 -24.67
CA ARG A 296 11.08 -21.75 -24.51
C ARG A 296 11.48 -21.71 -23.02
N PRO A 297 11.14 -22.74 -22.22
CA PRO A 297 11.35 -22.74 -20.76
C PRO A 297 12.84 -22.61 -20.36
N ALA A 298 13.75 -23.25 -21.10
CA ALA A 298 15.19 -23.15 -20.82
C ALA A 298 15.73 -21.72 -20.96
N GLU A 299 15.18 -20.94 -21.90
CA GLU A 299 15.55 -19.53 -22.06
C GLU A 299 14.87 -18.62 -21.03
N ALA A 300 13.75 -19.06 -20.45
CA ALA A 300 13.03 -18.33 -19.40
C ALA A 300 13.76 -18.36 -18.06
N VAL A 301 14.40 -19.49 -17.70
CA VAL A 301 15.09 -19.72 -16.41
C VAL A 301 15.95 -18.53 -15.95
N PRO A 302 16.95 -18.04 -16.72
CA PRO A 302 17.82 -16.96 -16.25
C PRO A 302 17.06 -15.66 -15.97
N TRP A 303 15.95 -15.39 -16.68
CA TRP A 303 15.12 -14.22 -16.41
C TRP A 303 14.32 -14.42 -15.12
N LEU A 304 13.79 -15.60 -14.87
CA LEU A 304 13.04 -15.87 -13.65
C LEU A 304 13.94 -15.90 -12.42
N GLU A 305 15.16 -16.40 -12.53
CA GLU A 305 16.21 -16.28 -11.50
C GLU A 305 16.53 -14.81 -11.19
N ALA A 306 16.71 -13.98 -12.23
CA ALA A 306 16.95 -12.55 -12.07
C ALA A 306 15.74 -11.82 -11.44
N ALA A 307 14.51 -12.27 -11.73
CA ALA A 307 13.31 -11.70 -11.12
C ALA A 307 13.24 -11.98 -9.62
N VAL A 308 13.42 -13.24 -9.19
CA VAL A 308 13.40 -13.60 -7.77
C VAL A 308 14.58 -13.05 -6.99
N ALA A 309 15.72 -12.81 -7.66
CA ALA A 309 16.87 -12.14 -7.06
C ALA A 309 16.58 -10.65 -6.79
N ALA A 310 15.86 -9.97 -7.68
CA ALA A 310 15.47 -8.58 -7.51
C ALA A 310 14.38 -8.41 -6.43
N ARG A 311 13.30 -9.20 -6.51
CA ARG A 311 12.24 -9.26 -5.49
C ARG A 311 11.73 -10.70 -5.36
N PRO A 312 11.99 -11.38 -4.22
CA PRO A 312 11.44 -12.71 -3.99
C PRO A 312 9.92 -12.69 -3.99
N ASN A 313 9.30 -13.46 -4.88
CA ASN A 313 7.85 -13.62 -4.96
C ASN A 313 7.52 -15.10 -5.21
N ALA A 314 6.52 -15.60 -4.48
CA ALA A 314 6.22 -17.02 -4.41
C ALA A 314 5.68 -17.58 -5.75
N ASP A 315 4.90 -16.80 -6.51
CA ASP A 315 4.40 -17.18 -7.84
C ASP A 315 5.54 -17.28 -8.87
N ILE A 316 6.51 -16.36 -8.81
CA ILE A 316 7.69 -16.40 -9.68
C ILE A 316 8.54 -17.66 -9.40
N TRP A 317 8.67 -18.04 -8.13
CA TRP A 317 9.37 -19.28 -7.74
C TRP A 317 8.68 -20.54 -8.28
N ILE A 318 7.34 -20.58 -8.34
CA ILE A 318 6.65 -21.72 -8.96
C ILE A 318 6.88 -21.74 -10.47
N MET A 319 6.77 -20.60 -11.16
CA MET A 319 7.02 -20.58 -12.60
C MET A 319 8.49 -20.92 -12.92
N LEU A 320 9.44 -20.52 -12.08
CA LEU A 320 10.83 -20.96 -12.17
C LEU A 320 10.96 -22.47 -11.98
N SER A 321 10.27 -23.05 -10.99
CA SER A 321 10.20 -24.50 -10.80
C SER A 321 9.68 -25.21 -12.06
N ASP A 322 8.64 -24.68 -12.71
CA ASP A 322 8.08 -25.25 -13.94
C ASP A 322 9.09 -25.18 -15.09
N CYS A 323 9.79 -24.05 -15.25
CA CYS A 323 10.81 -23.91 -16.28
C CYS A 323 12.01 -24.85 -16.04
N LEU A 324 12.43 -25.02 -14.79
CA LEU A 324 13.54 -25.90 -14.42
C LEU A 324 13.22 -27.38 -14.66
N GLU A 325 12.00 -27.83 -14.33
CA GLU A 325 11.56 -29.21 -14.62
C GLU A 325 11.55 -29.46 -16.13
N HIS A 326 10.94 -28.57 -16.93
CA HIS A 326 10.91 -28.70 -18.39
C HIS A 326 12.30 -28.66 -19.01
N SER A 327 13.25 -27.98 -18.35
CA SER A 327 14.66 -27.93 -18.77
C SER A 327 15.47 -29.16 -18.31
N GLY A 328 14.86 -30.06 -17.55
CA GLY A 328 15.47 -31.31 -17.07
C GLY A 328 16.18 -31.21 -15.70
N ASP A 329 16.22 -30.04 -15.08
CA ASP A 329 16.83 -29.84 -13.76
C ASP A 329 15.79 -30.04 -12.63
N VAL A 330 15.37 -31.30 -12.46
CA VAL A 330 14.40 -31.69 -11.44
C VAL A 330 14.86 -31.35 -10.01
N PRO A 331 16.14 -31.53 -9.61
CA PRO A 331 16.61 -31.09 -8.29
C PRO A 331 16.43 -29.58 -8.05
N ALA A 332 16.77 -28.73 -9.02
CA ALA A 332 16.57 -27.28 -8.90
C ALA A 332 15.08 -26.92 -8.90
N ALA A 333 14.25 -27.61 -9.69
CA ALA A 333 12.80 -27.43 -9.67
C ALA A 333 12.21 -27.68 -8.28
N ILE A 334 12.59 -28.80 -7.62
CA ILE A 334 12.16 -29.09 -6.25
C ILE A 334 12.57 -27.96 -5.29
N ALA A 335 13.81 -27.47 -5.38
CA ALA A 335 14.30 -26.38 -4.52
C ALA A 335 13.50 -25.08 -4.75
N ALA A 336 13.18 -24.73 -6.00
CA ALA A 336 12.35 -23.58 -6.34
C ALA A 336 10.93 -23.72 -5.77
N ALA A 337 10.29 -24.88 -5.93
CA ALA A 337 8.96 -25.15 -5.36
C ALA A 337 8.97 -25.09 -3.82
N GLN A 338 10.01 -25.60 -3.17
CA GLN A 338 10.20 -25.46 -1.72
C GLN A 338 10.27 -24.00 -1.29
N ARG A 339 11.00 -23.16 -2.05
CA ARG A 339 11.10 -21.73 -1.76
C ARG A 339 9.75 -21.03 -1.88
N ALA A 340 8.95 -21.39 -2.89
CA ALA A 340 7.60 -20.88 -3.03
C ALA A 340 6.72 -21.25 -1.83
N VAL A 341 6.73 -22.52 -1.39
CA VAL A 341 5.97 -22.98 -0.21
C VAL A 341 6.43 -22.27 1.08
N GLN A 342 7.72 -21.96 1.22
CA GLN A 342 8.21 -21.19 2.37
C GLN A 342 7.69 -19.74 2.38
N LEU A 343 7.53 -19.12 1.22
CA LEU A 343 7.06 -17.74 1.09
C LEU A 343 5.54 -17.63 1.23
N ALA A 344 4.79 -18.61 0.71
CA ALA A 344 3.32 -18.63 0.73
C ALA A 344 2.79 -20.02 1.16
N PRO A 345 2.95 -20.40 2.45
CA PRO A 345 2.62 -21.74 2.95
C PRO A 345 1.11 -22.03 2.98
N ASP A 346 0.28 -21.01 2.82
CA ASP A 346 -1.18 -21.06 2.79
C ASP A 346 -1.76 -21.38 1.40
N ARG A 347 -0.90 -21.45 0.37
CA ARG A 347 -1.32 -21.72 -1.01
C ARG A 347 -1.25 -23.21 -1.35
N PRO A 348 -2.39 -23.91 -1.48
CA PRO A 348 -2.42 -25.37 -1.62
C PRO A 348 -1.78 -25.87 -2.93
N TRP A 349 -1.87 -25.08 -4.00
CA TRP A 349 -1.33 -25.48 -5.30
C TRP A 349 0.21 -25.51 -5.33
N TYR A 350 0.86 -24.76 -4.45
CA TYR A 350 2.33 -24.75 -4.30
C TYR A 350 2.80 -26.06 -3.67
N LEU A 351 2.10 -26.48 -2.61
CA LEU A 351 2.37 -27.75 -1.93
C LEU A 351 2.09 -28.93 -2.86
N GLN A 352 1.00 -28.87 -3.63
CA GLN A 352 0.69 -29.89 -4.63
C GLN A 352 1.80 -30.00 -5.69
N ARG A 353 2.31 -28.86 -6.17
CA ARG A 353 3.41 -28.83 -7.14
C ARG A 353 4.68 -29.46 -6.60
N LEU A 354 5.07 -29.11 -5.37
CA LEU A 354 6.22 -29.69 -4.69
C LEU A 354 6.09 -31.22 -4.55
N GLN A 355 4.93 -31.70 -4.08
CA GLN A 355 4.69 -33.14 -3.91
C GLN A 355 4.74 -33.91 -5.24
N MET A 356 4.27 -33.30 -6.33
CA MET A 356 4.34 -33.90 -7.66
C MET A 356 5.80 -34.11 -8.11
N LEU A 357 6.65 -33.10 -7.91
CA LEU A 357 8.08 -33.16 -8.24
C LEU A 357 8.84 -34.15 -7.35
N GLU A 358 8.53 -34.20 -6.05
CA GLU A 358 9.15 -35.14 -5.13
C GLU A 358 8.75 -36.58 -5.43
N SER A 359 7.48 -36.81 -5.77
CA SER A 359 6.98 -38.13 -6.17
C SER A 359 7.60 -38.60 -7.47
N SER A 360 7.73 -37.73 -8.49
CA SER A 360 8.37 -38.08 -9.77
C SER A 360 9.87 -38.37 -9.60
N ALA A 361 10.52 -37.73 -8.63
CA ALA A 361 11.90 -37.99 -8.24
C ALA A 361 12.09 -39.21 -7.31
N GLY A 362 11.02 -39.96 -7.00
CA GLY A 362 11.07 -41.14 -6.14
C GLY A 362 11.25 -40.85 -4.64
N LYS A 363 11.05 -39.60 -4.21
CA LYS A 363 11.03 -39.25 -2.78
C LYS A 363 9.68 -39.62 -2.18
N VAL A 364 9.70 -40.16 -0.96
CA VAL A 364 8.47 -40.49 -0.22
C VAL A 364 7.91 -39.21 0.39
N VAL A 365 6.75 -38.76 -0.11
CA VAL A 365 5.98 -37.65 0.48
C VAL A 365 5.60 -38.02 1.92
N THR A 366 5.89 -37.13 2.87
CA THR A 366 5.65 -37.44 4.29
C THR A 366 4.15 -37.44 4.61
N PRO A 367 3.68 -38.23 5.60
CA PRO A 367 2.29 -38.20 6.04
C PRO A 367 1.81 -36.80 6.46
N LEU A 368 2.68 -35.99 7.07
CA LEU A 368 2.38 -34.62 7.49
C LEU A 368 2.07 -33.68 6.31
N GLU A 369 2.82 -33.81 5.22
CA GLU A 369 2.60 -33.02 4.01
C GLU A 369 1.32 -33.43 3.29
N ARG A 370 1.00 -34.73 3.31
CA ARG A 370 -0.26 -35.27 2.77
C ARG A 370 -1.47 -34.76 3.55
N ASP A 371 -1.41 -34.81 4.88
CA ASP A 371 -2.49 -34.34 5.75
C ASP A 371 -2.74 -32.84 5.60
N ARG A 372 -1.69 -32.02 5.47
CA ARG A 372 -1.82 -30.58 5.18
C ARG A 372 -2.59 -30.34 3.89
N LEU A 373 -2.23 -31.03 2.80
CA LEU A 373 -2.91 -30.87 1.52
C LEU A 373 -4.39 -31.26 1.61
N SER A 374 -4.71 -32.38 2.26
CA SER A 374 -6.09 -32.83 2.46
C SER A 374 -6.92 -31.82 3.28
N GLN A 375 -6.36 -31.31 4.39
CA GLN A 375 -7.03 -30.29 5.21
C GLN A 375 -7.30 -29.00 4.43
N PHE A 376 -6.34 -28.54 3.62
CA PHE A 376 -6.52 -27.35 2.78
C PHE A 376 -7.53 -27.58 1.65
N GLN A 377 -7.52 -28.75 0.99
CA GLN A 377 -8.52 -29.09 -0.03
C GLN A 377 -9.93 -29.11 0.55
N GLU A 378 -10.12 -29.69 1.74
CA GLU A 378 -11.40 -29.68 2.44
C GLU A 378 -11.86 -28.27 2.83
N TYR A 379 -10.94 -27.40 3.26
CA TYR A 379 -11.23 -25.99 3.54
C TYR A 379 -11.67 -25.24 2.28
N TRP A 380 -10.90 -25.35 1.20
CA TRP A 380 -11.19 -24.65 -0.06
C TRP A 380 -12.43 -25.17 -0.78
N ASN A 381 -12.73 -26.47 -0.65
CA ASN A 381 -14.00 -27.03 -1.12
C ASN A 381 -15.18 -26.45 -0.34
N ARG A 382 -15.03 -26.24 0.98
CA ARG A 382 -16.04 -25.55 1.81
C ARG A 382 -16.21 -24.08 1.41
N VAL A 383 -15.12 -23.34 1.19
CA VAL A 383 -15.15 -21.93 0.74
C VAL A 383 -15.82 -21.78 -0.62
N ARG A 384 -15.53 -22.69 -1.58
CA ARG A 384 -16.20 -22.72 -2.89
C ARG A 384 -17.68 -23.08 -2.78
N ALA A 385 -18.02 -24.05 -1.92
CA ALA A 385 -19.41 -24.43 -1.68
C ALA A 385 -20.23 -23.34 -0.99
N SER A 386 -19.60 -22.46 -0.20
CA SER A 386 -20.26 -21.32 0.45
C SER A 386 -20.38 -20.07 -0.44
N GLY A 387 -20.01 -20.15 -1.72
CA GLY A 387 -20.13 -19.03 -2.68
C GLY A 387 -19.13 -17.89 -2.44
N GLY A 388 -18.05 -18.13 -1.70
CA GLY A 388 -17.17 -17.07 -1.20
C GLY A 388 -16.20 -16.45 -2.21
N LEU A 389 -16.02 -17.02 -3.41
CA LEU A 389 -15.08 -16.50 -4.42
C LEU A 389 -15.62 -16.76 -5.83
N SER A 390 -15.91 -15.69 -6.56
CA SER A 390 -16.01 -15.71 -8.02
C SER A 390 -14.59 -15.64 -8.61
N ARG A 391 -14.19 -16.75 -9.25
CA ARG A 391 -13.04 -17.01 -10.13
C ARG A 391 -11.74 -16.23 -9.93
#